data_AF-A0A7D9J6S0-F1
#
_entry.id   AF-A0A7D9J6S0-F1
#
_cell.length_a   1.000
_cell.length_b   1.000
_cell.length_c   1.000
_cell.angle_alpha   90.00
_cell.angle_beta   90.00
_cell.angle_gamma   90.00
#
_symmetry.space_group_name_H-M   'P 1'
#
loop_
_entity.id
_entity.type
_entity.pdbx_description
1 polymer ?
#
loop_
_entity_poly.entity_id
_entity_poly.type
_entity_poly.pdbx_seq_one_letter_code
_entity_poly.pdbx_strand_id
1 'polypeptide(L)'
;MASDTDCYEFPKEAGLYSPDYEKAACGVGFIVNINGARNNEIIEEALIILHHMSHRGGCGCDQFSGDGTGIMTAIPHHLYLKILREEGLNISLPEPGHYATGLFFIQNNEQQVLGWRQVAVNWQVPGPYSHLKKPAIEQVFLLRKMASRHIPTVCERFYICSLSTETIVYKGMLNVQQLAEFYFDLRQKEF
;
A
#
# COMPACT_ATOMS: atom_id res chain seq x y z
N MET A 1 29.57 20.35 25.35
CA MET A 1 28.55 19.90 26.32
C MET A 1 27.23 20.56 25.94
N ALA A 2 26.40 19.83 25.20
CA ALA A 2 24.98 20.12 24.98
C ALA A 2 24.31 18.76 25.06
N SER A 3 23.53 18.56 26.12
CA SER A 3 22.81 17.34 26.45
C SER A 3 21.35 17.54 26.04
N ASP A 4 21.02 17.24 24.79
CA ASP A 4 19.64 17.14 24.32
C ASP A 4 19.39 15.69 23.90
N THR A 5 19.31 14.82 24.90
CA THR A 5 18.60 13.54 24.76
C THR A 5 17.20 13.78 25.29
N ASP A 6 16.32 14.30 24.44
CA ASP A 6 14.87 14.19 24.65
C ASP A 6 14.49 12.71 24.51
N CYS A 7 14.72 11.97 25.59
CA CYS A 7 14.20 10.63 25.74
C CYS A 7 12.69 10.76 25.97
N TYR A 8 11.90 10.48 24.94
CA TYR A 8 10.44 10.34 25.06
C TYR A 8 10.12 9.43 26.25
N GLU A 9 9.56 9.98 27.33
CA GLU A 9 9.06 9.19 28.46
C GLU A 9 7.76 8.49 28.06
N PHE A 10 7.62 7.22 28.45
CA PHE A 10 6.36 6.49 28.26
C PHE A 10 5.21 7.18 29.01
N PRO A 11 3.96 7.10 28.51
CA PRO A 11 2.81 7.60 29.24
C PRO A 11 2.76 7.04 30.67
N LYS A 12 2.28 7.84 31.62
CA LYS A 12 2.06 7.35 32.99
C LYS A 12 0.95 6.28 32.99
N GLU A 13 1.03 5.35 33.95
CA GLU A 13 0.01 4.31 34.14
C GLU A 13 -1.40 4.90 34.19
N ALA A 14 -2.30 4.38 33.34
CA ALA A 14 -3.67 4.84 33.24
C ALA A 14 -4.62 3.69 32.83
N GLY A 15 -5.59 3.38 33.69
CA GLY A 15 -6.53 2.28 33.44
C GLY A 15 -5.83 0.92 33.45
N LEU A 16 -5.97 0.14 32.36
CA LEU A 16 -5.30 -1.16 32.19
C LEU A 16 -3.89 -1.04 31.59
N TYR A 17 -3.44 0.18 31.27
CA TYR A 17 -2.12 0.41 30.70
C TYR A 17 -1.04 0.42 31.79
N SER A 18 -0.01 -0.44 31.64
CA SER A 18 1.22 -0.41 32.43
C SER A 18 2.45 -0.37 31.51
N PRO A 19 3.36 0.62 31.66
CA PRO A 19 4.60 0.73 30.89
C PRO A 19 5.48 -0.53 30.94
N ASP A 20 5.42 -1.29 32.03
CA ASP A 20 6.19 -2.53 32.20
C ASP A 20 5.81 -3.62 31.18
N TYR A 21 4.63 -3.52 30.56
CA TYR A 21 4.16 -4.42 29.51
C TYR A 21 4.28 -3.85 28.09
N GLU A 22 4.81 -2.63 27.92
CA GLU A 22 5.01 -2.04 26.60
C GLU A 22 6.07 -2.84 25.84
N LYS A 23 5.66 -3.48 24.75
CA LYS A 23 6.56 -4.14 23.81
C LYS A 23 6.68 -3.30 22.55
N ALA A 24 7.89 -3.22 22.00
CA ALA A 24 8.09 -2.67 20.66
C ALA A 24 7.26 -3.48 19.65
N ALA A 25 6.25 -2.84 19.08
CA ALA A 25 5.38 -3.40 18.06
C ALA A 25 5.19 -2.36 16.96
N CYS A 26 5.22 -2.81 15.70
CA CYS A 26 4.87 -1.95 14.57
C CYS A 26 3.44 -1.42 14.76
N GLY A 27 3.23 -0.14 14.45
CA GLY A 27 1.90 0.47 14.51
C GLY A 27 0.95 -0.18 13.51
N VAL A 28 -0.24 -0.55 13.96
CA VAL A 28 -1.34 -1.02 13.11
C VAL A 28 -2.60 -0.24 13.49
N GLY A 29 -3.32 0.24 12.49
CA GLY A 29 -4.60 0.92 12.65
C GLY A 29 -5.56 0.45 11.57
N PHE A 30 -6.86 0.63 11.83
CA PHE A 30 -7.88 0.46 10.82
C PHE A 30 -8.92 1.57 10.99
N ILE A 31 -9.58 1.89 9.90
CA ILE A 31 -10.70 2.80 9.87
C ILE A 31 -11.81 2.20 9.02
N VAL A 32 -13.05 2.41 9.43
CA VAL A 32 -14.22 1.87 8.77
C VAL A 32 -15.34 2.90 8.80
N ASN A 33 -16.01 3.06 7.67
CA ASN A 33 -17.28 3.75 7.64
C ASN A 33 -18.40 2.78 8.03
N ILE A 34 -18.99 3.01 9.21
CA ILE A 34 -20.03 2.16 9.80
C ILE A 34 -21.28 2.09 8.91
N ASN A 35 -21.55 3.13 8.12
CA ASN A 35 -22.69 3.17 7.19
C ASN A 35 -22.44 2.34 5.92
N GLY A 36 -21.22 1.82 5.72
CA GLY A 36 -20.84 1.04 4.54
C GLY A 36 -20.69 1.86 3.26
N ALA A 37 -20.83 3.19 3.33
CA ALA A 37 -20.63 4.07 2.18
C ALA A 37 -19.13 4.21 1.85
N ARG A 38 -18.80 4.11 0.56
CA ARG A 38 -17.46 4.37 0.05
C ARG A 38 -17.20 5.86 0.04
N ASN A 39 -16.12 6.29 0.67
CA ASN A 39 -15.72 7.68 0.77
C ASN A 39 -14.19 7.77 0.75
N ASN A 40 -13.68 8.76 0.01
CA ASN A 40 -12.26 9.05 -0.10
C ASN A 40 -11.69 9.64 1.20
N GLU A 41 -12.50 10.33 2.01
CA GLU A 41 -12.09 10.90 3.32
C GLU A 41 -11.49 9.84 4.24
N ILE A 42 -11.98 8.59 4.16
CA ILE A 42 -11.46 7.45 4.95
C ILE A 42 -9.98 7.19 4.63
N ILE A 43 -9.55 7.42 3.38
CA ILE A 43 -8.15 7.25 2.96
C ILE A 43 -7.29 8.35 3.59
N GLU A 44 -7.75 9.60 3.58
CA GLU A 44 -7.04 10.71 4.21
C GLU A 44 -6.89 10.48 5.72
N GLU A 45 -7.97 10.08 6.39
CA GLU A 45 -7.96 9.73 7.81
C GLU A 45 -7.04 8.53 8.10
N ALA A 46 -7.04 7.50 7.25
CA ALA A 46 -6.12 6.36 7.38
C ALA A 46 -4.65 6.79 7.25
N LEU A 47 -4.33 7.70 6.34
CA LEU A 47 -2.98 8.25 6.17
C LEU A 47 -2.55 9.10 7.38
N ILE A 48 -3.49 9.84 7.99
CA ILE A 48 -3.25 10.57 9.25
C ILE A 48 -2.94 9.60 10.40
N ILE A 49 -3.73 8.54 10.54
CA ILE A 49 -3.48 7.48 11.54
C ILE A 49 -2.08 6.90 11.33
N LEU A 50 -1.74 6.57 10.09
CA LEU A 50 -0.43 6.05 9.74
C LEU A 50 0.68 7.05 10.13
N HIS A 51 0.51 8.33 9.80
CA HIS A 51 1.42 9.42 10.16
C HIS A 51 1.70 9.49 11.67
N HIS A 52 0.67 9.39 12.49
CA HIS A 52 0.81 9.38 13.95
C HIS A 52 1.52 8.13 14.48
N MET A 53 1.60 7.04 13.70
CA MET A 53 2.35 5.83 14.05
C MET A 53 3.83 5.89 13.63
N SER A 54 4.30 6.99 13.05
CA SER A 54 5.70 7.16 12.63
C SER A 54 6.72 6.94 13.75
N HIS A 55 6.39 7.30 15.00
CA HIS A 55 7.24 7.05 16.18
C HIS A 55 7.45 5.55 16.48
N ARG A 56 6.62 4.67 15.90
CA ARG A 56 6.74 3.20 15.99
C ARG A 56 7.30 2.58 14.72
N GLY A 57 7.64 3.39 13.73
CA GLY A 57 8.25 2.95 12.48
C GLY A 57 9.74 2.67 12.66
N GLY A 58 10.21 1.55 12.12
CA GLY A 58 11.63 1.32 11.94
C GLY A 58 12.17 2.18 10.81
N CYS A 59 13.19 2.98 11.11
CA CYS A 59 13.94 3.76 10.13
C CYS A 59 15.25 3.04 9.82
N GLY A 60 15.65 3.01 8.55
CA GLY A 60 16.94 2.50 8.12
C GLY A 60 18.09 3.39 8.58
N CYS A 61 19.31 3.07 8.14
CA CYS A 61 20.51 3.87 8.42
C CYS A 61 20.54 5.22 7.69
N ASP A 62 19.56 5.51 6.85
CA ASP A 62 19.35 6.81 6.20
C ASP A 62 17.99 7.41 6.59
N GLN A 63 17.83 8.72 6.40
CA GLN A 63 16.58 9.41 6.75
C GLN A 63 15.41 9.09 5.79
N PHE A 64 15.66 8.33 4.71
CA PHE A 64 14.76 8.19 3.57
C PHE A 64 14.28 6.76 3.32
N SER A 65 14.91 5.75 3.91
CA SER A 65 14.53 4.34 3.79
C SER A 65 13.85 3.89 5.08
N GLY A 66 12.58 3.51 4.98
CA GLY A 66 11.83 2.89 6.07
C GLY A 66 11.78 1.37 5.93
N ASP A 67 11.62 0.67 7.05
CA ASP A 67 11.52 -0.80 7.08
C ASP A 67 10.26 -1.35 6.39
N GLY A 68 9.25 -0.49 6.20
CA GLY A 68 8.08 -0.80 5.41
C GLY A 68 6.83 -0.09 5.90
N THR A 69 6.06 0.42 4.95
CA THR A 69 4.75 1.06 5.20
C THR A 69 3.75 0.52 4.19
N GLY A 70 2.49 0.34 4.60
CA GLY A 70 1.43 0.01 3.66
C GLY A 70 0.03 0.34 4.16
N ILE A 71 -0.90 0.37 3.22
CA ILE A 71 -2.33 0.55 3.42
C ILE A 71 -3.08 -0.53 2.64
N MET A 72 -4.09 -1.12 3.27
CA MET A 72 -5.02 -2.03 2.63
C MET A 72 -6.38 -1.33 2.51
N THR A 73 -6.94 -1.34 1.30
CA THR A 73 -8.20 -0.65 1.01
C THR A 73 -9.14 -1.59 0.25
N ALA A 74 -10.41 -1.18 0.13
CA ALA A 74 -11.27 -1.77 -0.88
C ALA A 74 -10.77 -1.39 -2.29
N ILE A 75 -11.10 -2.20 -3.29
CA ILE A 75 -10.74 -1.91 -4.68
C ILE A 75 -11.43 -0.60 -5.15
N PRO A 76 -10.66 0.40 -5.62
CA PRO A 76 -11.19 1.66 -6.14
C PRO A 76 -11.61 1.50 -7.61
N HIS A 77 -12.79 0.92 -7.81
CA HIS A 77 -13.29 0.58 -9.16
C HIS A 77 -13.41 1.79 -10.10
N HIS A 78 -13.92 2.92 -9.60
CA HIS A 78 -14.11 4.13 -10.39
C HIS A 78 -12.79 4.72 -10.87
N LEU A 79 -11.77 4.72 -10.01
CA LEU A 79 -10.42 5.13 -10.37
C LEU A 79 -9.88 4.28 -11.52
N TYR A 80 -10.02 2.96 -11.46
CA TYR A 80 -9.51 2.07 -12.52
C TYR A 80 -10.21 2.29 -13.84
N LEU A 81 -11.53 2.48 -13.85
CA LEU A 81 -12.25 2.82 -15.09
C LEU A 81 -11.73 4.13 -15.71
N LYS A 82 -11.46 5.15 -14.88
CA LYS A 82 -10.90 6.42 -15.34
C LYS A 82 -9.52 6.24 -15.95
N ILE A 83 -8.62 5.57 -15.22
CA ILE A 83 -7.23 5.37 -15.66
C ILE A 83 -7.15 4.51 -16.92
N LEU A 84 -7.91 3.41 -17.00
CA LEU A 84 -7.94 2.56 -18.19
C LEU A 84 -8.40 3.32 -19.44
N ARG A 85 -9.33 4.28 -19.28
CA ARG A 85 -9.76 5.17 -20.37
C ARG A 85 -8.68 6.19 -20.75
N GLU A 86 -8.01 6.79 -19.76
CA GLU A 86 -6.96 7.79 -19.98
C GLU A 86 -5.69 7.19 -20.60
N GLU A 87 -5.29 6.00 -20.16
CA GLU A 87 -4.14 5.26 -20.70
C GLU A 87 -4.45 4.59 -22.06
N GLY A 88 -5.71 4.62 -22.52
CA GLY A 88 -6.14 4.04 -23.79
C GLY A 88 -6.01 2.51 -23.84
N LEU A 89 -6.02 1.85 -22.68
CA LEU A 89 -5.96 0.39 -22.60
C LEU A 89 -7.32 -0.18 -23.03
N ASN A 90 -7.32 -1.07 -24.04
CA ASN A 90 -8.52 -1.79 -24.52
C ASN A 90 -9.00 -2.87 -23.54
N ILE A 91 -9.08 -2.55 -22.25
CA ILE A 91 -9.50 -3.43 -21.16
C ILE A 91 -10.90 -3.02 -20.74
N SER A 92 -11.88 -3.89 -20.98
CA SER A 92 -13.23 -3.73 -20.44
C SER A 92 -13.29 -4.37 -19.06
N LEU A 93 -13.41 -3.56 -18.02
CA LEU A 93 -13.48 -4.03 -16.64
C LEU A 93 -14.95 -4.35 -16.27
N PRO A 94 -15.26 -5.58 -15.82
CA PRO A 94 -16.58 -5.93 -15.29
C PRO A 94 -16.90 -5.18 -13.99
N GLU A 95 -18.15 -5.29 -13.53
CA GLU A 95 -18.58 -4.79 -12.22
C GLU A 95 -17.72 -5.33 -11.07
N PRO A 96 -17.56 -4.56 -9.97
CA PRO A 96 -16.87 -5.03 -8.76
C PRO A 96 -17.35 -6.42 -8.32
N GLY A 97 -16.41 -7.28 -7.92
CA GLY A 97 -16.71 -8.67 -7.52
C GLY A 97 -16.77 -9.69 -8.68
N HIS A 98 -16.75 -9.24 -9.95
CA HIS A 98 -16.64 -10.12 -11.12
C HIS A 98 -15.22 -10.18 -11.70
N TYR A 99 -14.36 -9.26 -11.29
CA TYR A 99 -12.92 -9.29 -11.57
C TYR A 99 -12.13 -9.30 -10.26
N ALA A 100 -10.93 -9.85 -10.34
CA ALA A 100 -9.90 -9.73 -9.32
C ALA A 100 -8.81 -8.79 -9.82
N THR A 101 -8.23 -8.05 -8.89
CA THR A 101 -7.05 -7.23 -9.15
C THR A 101 -6.05 -7.36 -8.01
N GLY A 102 -4.81 -6.98 -8.30
CA GLY A 102 -3.72 -7.20 -7.39
C GLY A 102 -2.49 -6.43 -7.80
N LEU A 103 -1.69 -6.04 -6.81
CA LEU A 103 -0.38 -5.44 -7.00
C LEU A 103 0.70 -6.52 -6.95
N PHE A 104 1.57 -6.49 -7.96
CA PHE A 104 2.62 -7.47 -8.19
C PHE A 104 3.95 -6.73 -8.24
N PHE A 105 4.93 -7.24 -7.50
CA PHE A 105 6.32 -6.86 -7.60
C PHE A 105 7.01 -7.91 -8.46
N ILE A 106 7.28 -7.56 -9.71
CA ILE A 106 7.81 -8.48 -10.71
C ILE A 106 8.91 -7.79 -11.52
N GLN A 107 9.73 -8.58 -12.22
CA GLN A 107 10.73 -8.05 -13.16
C GLN A 107 10.28 -8.21 -14.62
N ASN A 108 9.48 -9.24 -14.94
CA ASN A 108 8.94 -9.50 -16.27
C ASN A 108 7.47 -9.96 -16.21
N ASN A 109 6.66 -9.53 -17.19
CA ASN A 109 5.23 -9.82 -17.30
C ASN A 109 4.97 -10.72 -18.51
N GLU A 110 5.07 -12.04 -18.36
CA GLU A 110 4.92 -12.99 -19.49
C GLU A 110 3.57 -13.71 -19.53
N GLN A 111 2.57 -13.25 -18.76
CA GLN A 111 1.36 -14.04 -18.55
C GLN A 111 0.10 -13.51 -19.23
N GLN A 112 -0.73 -14.46 -19.64
CA GLN A 112 -2.00 -14.24 -20.31
C GLN A 112 -3.10 -13.88 -19.28
N VAL A 113 -3.32 -12.58 -19.12
CA VAL A 113 -4.30 -11.99 -18.18
C VAL A 113 -5.24 -11.04 -18.94
N LEU A 114 -6.28 -10.49 -18.29
CA LEU A 114 -7.17 -9.51 -18.92
C LEU A 114 -6.39 -8.26 -19.36
N GLY A 115 -5.45 -7.85 -18.53
CA GLY A 115 -4.44 -6.86 -18.85
C GLY A 115 -3.55 -6.56 -17.66
N TRP A 116 -2.42 -5.92 -17.98
CA TRP A 116 -1.49 -5.36 -17.02
C TRP A 116 -1.61 -3.83 -17.07
N ARG A 117 -1.46 -3.20 -15.92
CA ARG A 117 -1.35 -1.76 -15.77
C ARG A 117 -0.07 -1.47 -14.99
N GLN A 118 0.78 -0.63 -15.56
CA GLN A 118 1.93 -0.10 -14.83
C GLN A 118 1.44 0.93 -13.81
N VAL A 119 1.77 0.72 -12.54
CA VAL A 119 1.27 1.60 -11.47
C VAL A 119 2.07 2.90 -11.46
N ALA A 120 1.35 4.02 -11.43
CA ALA A 120 1.96 5.34 -11.38
C ALA A 120 2.61 5.59 -10.01
N VAL A 121 3.94 5.56 -9.97
CA VAL A 121 4.72 5.72 -8.74
C VAL A 121 5.84 6.75 -8.87
N ASN A 122 6.16 7.44 -7.78
CA ASN A 122 7.25 8.41 -7.72
C ASN A 122 8.54 7.83 -7.12
N TRP A 123 9.45 7.37 -7.98
CA TRP A 123 10.75 6.84 -7.55
C TRP A 123 11.72 7.89 -6.99
N GLN A 124 11.39 9.18 -6.99
CA GLN A 124 12.23 10.21 -6.35
C GLN A 124 12.07 10.23 -4.83
N VAL A 125 10.99 9.65 -4.31
CA VAL A 125 10.65 9.65 -2.87
C VAL A 125 11.50 8.67 -2.04
N PRO A 126 11.72 7.41 -2.46
CA PRO A 126 12.45 6.43 -1.64
C PRO A 126 13.95 6.71 -1.58
N GLY A 127 14.57 6.35 -0.45
CA GLY A 127 16.02 6.43 -0.26
C GLY A 127 16.84 5.52 -1.18
N PRO A 128 18.16 5.76 -1.30
CA PRO A 128 19.05 5.04 -2.22
C PRO A 128 19.05 3.51 -2.03
N TYR A 129 18.85 3.01 -0.80
CA TYR A 129 18.78 1.58 -0.54
C TYR A 129 17.56 0.91 -1.20
N SER A 130 16.42 1.60 -1.26
CA SER A 130 15.21 1.11 -1.94
C SER A 130 15.40 0.99 -3.45
N HIS A 131 16.29 1.79 -4.05
CA HIS A 131 16.61 1.71 -5.49
C HIS A 131 17.39 0.45 -5.87
N LEU A 132 18.25 -0.08 -4.98
CA LEU A 132 19.04 -1.28 -5.23
C LEU A 132 18.18 -2.53 -5.45
N LYS A 133 16.97 -2.55 -4.87
CA LYS A 133 16.02 -3.66 -4.94
C LYS A 133 14.69 -3.27 -5.59
N LYS A 134 14.71 -2.27 -6.47
CA LYS A 134 13.51 -1.74 -7.16
C LYS A 134 12.79 -2.84 -7.97
N PRO A 135 11.57 -3.25 -7.59
CA PRO A 135 10.73 -4.09 -8.45
C PRO A 135 9.99 -3.23 -9.49
N ALA A 136 9.54 -3.84 -10.59
CA ALA A 136 8.45 -3.26 -11.37
C ALA A 136 7.15 -3.49 -10.58
N ILE A 137 6.39 -2.41 -10.38
CA ILE A 137 5.13 -2.44 -9.65
C ILE A 137 4.01 -2.44 -10.68
N GLU A 138 3.44 -3.62 -10.86
CA GLU A 138 2.48 -3.90 -11.92
C GLU A 138 1.16 -4.31 -11.28
N GLN A 139 0.07 -3.79 -11.83
CA GLN A 139 -1.28 -4.16 -11.44
C GLN A 139 -1.84 -5.12 -12.48
N VAL A 140 -2.40 -6.23 -12.01
CA VAL A 140 -3.04 -7.22 -12.88
C VAL A 140 -4.56 -7.12 -12.79
N PHE A 141 -5.24 -7.36 -13.91
CA PHE A 141 -6.68 -7.57 -13.96
C PHE A 141 -6.98 -9.01 -14.41
N LEU A 142 -7.81 -9.72 -13.65
CA LEU A 142 -8.22 -11.09 -13.93
C LEU A 142 -9.73 -11.23 -13.79
N LEU A 143 -10.35 -12.07 -14.61
CA LEU A 143 -11.73 -12.49 -14.35
C LEU A 143 -11.76 -13.38 -13.09
N ARG A 144 -12.80 -13.25 -12.26
CA ARG A 144 -12.91 -13.99 -10.99
C ARG A 144 -12.69 -15.49 -11.14
N LYS A 145 -13.23 -16.12 -12.19
CA LYS A 145 -13.07 -17.57 -12.44
C LYS A 145 -11.61 -17.98 -12.73
N MET A 146 -10.81 -17.07 -13.28
CA MET A 146 -9.39 -17.30 -13.60
C MET A 146 -8.52 -17.13 -12.35
N ALA A 147 -8.77 -16.08 -11.55
CA ALA A 147 -7.98 -15.75 -10.36
C ALA A 147 -7.95 -16.88 -9.31
N SER A 148 -9.02 -17.67 -9.19
CA SER A 148 -9.08 -18.79 -8.23
C SER A 148 -8.35 -20.07 -8.69
N ARG A 149 -7.96 -20.18 -9.97
CA ARG A 149 -7.38 -21.40 -10.56
C ARG A 149 -5.99 -21.20 -11.14
N HIS A 150 -5.65 -19.97 -11.51
CA HIS A 150 -4.39 -19.60 -12.10
C HIS A 150 -3.71 -18.58 -11.20
N ILE A 151 -2.81 -19.07 -10.35
CA ILE A 151 -1.82 -18.19 -9.73
C ILE A 151 -0.71 -18.03 -10.76
N PRO A 152 -0.35 -16.79 -11.12
CA PRO A 152 0.85 -16.49 -11.87
C PRO A 152 2.07 -17.35 -11.47
N THR A 153 2.47 -18.31 -12.29
CA THR A 153 3.81 -18.94 -12.21
C THR A 153 4.81 -17.95 -12.80
N VAL A 154 5.59 -17.27 -11.95
CA VAL A 154 6.56 -16.26 -12.41
C VAL A 154 7.97 -16.70 -12.02
N CYS A 155 8.90 -16.58 -12.98
CA CYS A 155 10.34 -16.71 -12.82
C CYS A 155 10.90 -15.68 -11.81
N GLU A 156 12.18 -15.87 -11.44
CA GLU A 156 12.94 -15.21 -10.36
C GLU A 156 12.44 -13.86 -9.82
N ARG A 157 12.34 -13.77 -8.48
CA ARG A 157 12.00 -12.56 -7.69
C ARG A 157 10.64 -11.95 -8.02
N PHE A 158 9.57 -12.69 -7.78
CA PHE A 158 8.22 -12.16 -7.77
C PHE A 158 7.62 -12.11 -6.35
N TYR A 159 6.74 -11.15 -6.12
CA TYR A 159 5.93 -11.08 -4.90
C TYR A 159 4.54 -10.52 -5.19
N ILE A 160 3.51 -11.19 -4.69
CA ILE A 160 2.11 -10.77 -4.84
C ILE A 160 1.72 -10.02 -3.57
N CYS A 161 1.52 -8.70 -3.67
CA CYS A 161 1.10 -7.88 -2.53
C CYS A 161 -0.36 -8.15 -2.17
N SER A 162 -1.20 -8.29 -3.18
CA SER A 162 -2.59 -8.69 -3.05
C SER A 162 -3.06 -9.29 -4.38
N LEU A 163 -4.04 -10.19 -4.32
CA LEU A 163 -4.82 -10.62 -5.48
C LEU A 163 -6.21 -10.98 -4.97
N SER A 164 -7.17 -10.08 -5.15
CA SER A 164 -8.49 -10.17 -4.53
C SER A 164 -9.56 -9.54 -5.42
N THR A 165 -10.81 -9.92 -5.20
CA THR A 165 -11.98 -9.32 -5.85
C THR A 165 -12.57 -8.15 -5.06
N GLU A 166 -12.03 -7.88 -3.87
CA GLU A 166 -12.59 -6.91 -2.92
C GLU A 166 -11.56 -5.91 -2.40
N THR A 167 -10.32 -6.35 -2.19
CA THR A 167 -9.28 -5.58 -1.50
C THR A 167 -8.03 -5.40 -2.34
N ILE A 168 -7.27 -4.34 -2.05
CA ILE A 168 -5.95 -4.11 -2.65
C ILE A 168 -4.99 -3.57 -1.60
N VAL A 169 -3.71 -3.95 -1.70
CA VAL A 169 -2.66 -3.57 -0.73
C VAL A 169 -1.57 -2.76 -1.42
N TYR A 170 -1.49 -1.48 -1.10
CA TYR A 170 -0.41 -0.59 -1.48
C TYR A 170 0.63 -0.58 -0.36
N LYS A 171 1.83 -1.12 -0.61
CA LYS A 171 2.90 -1.18 0.41
C LYS A 171 4.28 -1.11 -0.21
N GLY A 172 5.28 -0.68 0.54
CA GLY A 172 6.67 -0.67 0.07
C GLY A 172 7.66 -0.39 1.18
N MET A 173 8.95 -0.47 0.87
CA MET A 173 10.06 -0.05 1.74
C MET A 173 10.13 1.49 1.74
N LEU A 174 9.18 2.09 2.46
CA LEU A 174 8.91 3.52 2.50
C LEU A 174 8.71 3.93 3.96
N ASN A 175 9.09 5.17 4.27
CA ASN A 175 8.64 5.80 5.49
C ASN A 175 7.14 6.07 5.44
N VAL A 176 6.54 6.19 6.61
CA VAL A 176 5.10 6.43 6.79
C VAL A 176 4.58 7.60 5.94
N GLN A 177 5.31 8.71 5.94
CA GLN A 177 4.94 9.95 5.23
C GLN A 177 5.03 9.82 3.70
N GLN A 178 5.87 8.90 3.21
CA GLN A 178 6.19 8.76 1.80
C GLN A 178 5.13 7.95 1.04
N LEU A 179 4.25 7.22 1.72
CA LEU A 179 3.34 6.27 1.06
C LEU A 179 2.43 6.95 0.02
N ALA A 180 1.77 8.05 0.40
CA ALA A 180 0.88 8.79 -0.48
C ALA A 180 1.64 9.60 -1.55
N GLU A 181 2.88 9.99 -1.28
CA GLU A 181 3.73 10.65 -2.27
C GLU A 181 4.28 9.67 -3.31
N PHE A 182 4.54 8.44 -2.89
CA PHE A 182 5.04 7.37 -3.74
C PHE A 182 3.94 6.79 -4.64
N TYR A 183 2.76 6.48 -4.10
CA TYR A 183 1.64 5.93 -4.88
C TYR A 183 0.64 7.02 -5.28
N PHE A 184 0.67 7.44 -6.55
CA PHE A 184 -0.20 8.52 -7.03
C PHE A 184 -1.69 8.18 -6.97
N ASP A 185 -2.04 6.89 -7.05
CA ASP A 185 -3.42 6.42 -6.91
C ASP A 185 -4.04 6.89 -5.58
N LEU A 186 -3.29 6.86 -4.46
CA LEU A 186 -3.78 7.22 -3.13
C LEU A 186 -4.13 8.71 -2.99
N ARG A 187 -3.74 9.55 -3.95
CA ARG A 187 -4.02 10.99 -3.97
C ARG A 187 -5.18 11.36 -4.89
N GLN A 188 -5.76 10.38 -5.58
CA GLN A 188 -6.88 10.61 -6.49
C GLN A 188 -8.18 10.66 -5.70
N LYS A 189 -9.08 11.57 -6.09
CA LYS A 189 -10.39 11.72 -5.43
C LYS A 189 -11.32 10.55 -5.73
N GLU A 190 -11.11 9.88 -6.85
CA GLU A 190 -11.89 8.73 -7.29
C GLU A 190 -11.44 7.40 -6.66
N PHE A 191 -10.47 7.45 -5.74
CA PHE A 191 -10.03 6.30 -4.95
C PHE A 191 -11.08 5.94 -3.89
#